data_AF-A0A7X0J1R1-F1
#
_entry.id   AF-A0A7X0J1R1-F1
#
_cell.length_a   1.000
_cell.length_b   1.000
_cell.length_c   1.000
_cell.angle_alpha   90.00
_cell.angle_beta   90.00
_cell.angle_gamma   90.00
#
_symmetry.space_group_name_H-M   'P 1'
#
loop_
_entity.id
_entity.type
_entity.pdbx_description
1 polymer ?
#
loop_
_entity_poly.entity_id
_entity_poly.type
_entity_poly.pdbx_seq_one_letter_code
_entity_poly.pdbx_strand_id
1 'polypeptide(L)'
;MSPKNITASFFLLATLFLVSFRPVENPANKPDDCYRYLTELVRSSNFPLKGFDRKKVNLLIDEDSTDSLRLKLFFDTEGTGTLGWVMYYPKERKLTNITVDPEAPVVLTFNQHFAEAYEKCKGITVTGTRAGKKTH
;
A
#
# COMPACT_ATOMS: atom_id res chain seq x y z
N MET A 1 -7.01 52.96 64.67
CA MET A 1 -6.52 52.18 65.82
C MET A 1 -7.24 50.83 65.84
N SER A 2 -6.69 49.80 65.18
CA SER A 2 -7.04 48.35 65.23
C SER A 2 -8.51 47.93 64.96
N PRO A 3 -8.84 46.62 64.81
CA PRO A 3 -8.88 45.86 63.54
C PRO A 3 -10.30 45.32 63.23
N LYS A 4 -10.55 44.55 62.17
CA LYS A 4 -10.66 43.07 62.25
C LYS A 4 -10.92 42.43 60.86
N ASN A 5 -10.32 41.25 60.74
CA ASN A 5 -10.27 40.28 59.64
C ASN A 5 -11.65 39.67 59.28
N ILE A 6 -11.74 39.02 58.11
CA ILE A 6 -12.41 37.71 57.82
C ILE A 6 -12.16 37.40 56.31
N THR A 7 -11.20 36.54 55.95
CA THR A 7 -11.35 35.11 55.60
C THR A 7 -12.48 34.79 54.60
N ALA A 8 -12.14 34.32 53.39
CA ALA A 8 -12.74 33.14 52.75
C ALA A 8 -12.18 32.93 51.33
N SER A 9 -11.64 31.72 51.11
CA SER A 9 -11.35 31.15 49.80
C SER A 9 -12.53 31.23 48.84
N PHE A 10 -12.26 31.61 47.59
CA PHE A 10 -13.08 31.20 46.45
C PHE A 10 -12.16 30.76 45.32
N PHE A 11 -11.91 29.45 45.28
CA PHE A 11 -11.59 28.73 44.06
C PHE A 11 -12.81 28.82 43.15
N LEU A 12 -12.70 29.44 41.96
CA LEU A 12 -13.67 29.19 40.89
C LEU A 12 -13.08 29.48 39.50
N LEU A 13 -12.61 28.39 38.90
CA LEU A 13 -12.57 28.04 37.48
C LEU A 13 -12.19 29.11 36.46
N ALA A 14 -10.88 29.19 36.17
CA ALA A 14 -10.42 29.50 34.82
C ALA A 14 -10.72 28.30 33.91
N THR A 15 -11.81 28.35 33.16
CA THR A 15 -12.09 27.36 32.12
C THR A 15 -11.09 27.56 30.97
N LEU A 16 -9.98 26.80 31.00
CA LEU A 16 -9.18 26.51 29.82
C LEU A 16 -10.07 25.80 28.79
N PHE A 17 -10.69 26.55 27.90
CA PHE A 17 -11.04 26.02 26.58
C PHE A 17 -9.76 25.97 25.76
N LEU A 18 -8.91 24.98 26.06
CA LEU A 18 -7.97 24.46 25.08
C LEU A 18 -8.84 23.80 24.00
N VAL A 19 -9.31 24.61 23.06
CA VAL A 19 -9.69 24.09 21.75
C VAL A 19 -8.41 23.45 21.23
N SER A 20 -8.33 22.12 21.41
CA SER A 20 -7.37 21.30 20.70
C SER A 20 -7.71 21.46 19.23
N PHE A 21 -7.16 22.50 18.60
CA PHE A 21 -6.88 22.49 17.18
C PHE A 21 -5.91 21.33 16.99
N ARG A 22 -6.48 20.12 16.87
CA ARG A 22 -5.77 19.04 16.21
C ARG A 22 -5.48 19.60 14.82
N PRO A 23 -4.22 19.77 14.43
CA PRO A 23 -3.95 19.97 13.02
C PRO A 23 -4.67 18.83 12.32
N VAL A 24 -5.58 19.15 11.38
CA VAL A 24 -6.04 18.14 10.44
C VAL A 24 -4.80 17.82 9.64
N GLU A 25 -4.10 16.79 10.08
CA GLU A 25 -3.01 16.20 9.34
C GLU A 25 -3.70 15.64 8.11
N ASN A 26 -3.76 16.44 7.05
CA ASN A 26 -4.14 15.96 5.73
C ASN A 26 -3.14 14.84 5.44
N PRO A 27 -3.52 13.55 5.50
CA PRO A 27 -2.64 12.55 4.95
C PRO A 27 -2.68 12.84 3.46
N ALA A 28 -1.68 13.55 2.95
CA ALA A 28 -1.40 13.59 1.53
C ALA A 28 -1.46 12.13 1.08
N ASN A 29 -2.53 11.79 0.32
CA ASN A 29 -2.94 10.45 -0.07
C ASN A 29 -1.74 9.50 -0.09
N LYS A 30 -1.47 8.82 1.04
CA LYS A 30 -0.46 7.78 1.06
C LYS A 30 -1.14 6.66 0.29
N PRO A 31 -0.64 6.23 -0.88
CA PRO A 31 -1.15 5.00 -1.46
C PRO A 31 -1.08 3.95 -0.35
N ASP A 32 -2.21 3.27 -0.08
CA ASP A 32 -2.31 2.26 0.98
C ASP A 32 -1.02 1.44 1.02
N ASP A 33 -0.44 1.22 2.19
CA ASP A 33 0.89 0.60 2.30
C ASP A 33 0.96 -0.75 1.55
N CYS A 34 -0.18 -1.45 1.42
CA CYS A 34 -0.31 -2.66 0.62
C CYS A 34 -0.09 -2.41 -0.87
N TYR A 35 -0.65 -1.33 -1.41
CA TYR A 35 -0.54 -0.96 -2.82
C TYR A 35 0.89 -0.68 -3.26
N ARG A 36 1.68 -0.08 -2.37
CA ARG A 36 3.11 0.11 -2.58
C ARG A 36 3.81 -1.23 -2.80
N TYR A 37 3.50 -2.26 -2.02
CA TYR A 37 4.08 -3.59 -2.23
C TYR A 37 3.71 -4.18 -3.59
N LEU A 38 2.47 -3.99 -4.04
CA LEU A 38 2.05 -4.42 -5.37
C LEU A 38 2.81 -3.69 -6.49
N THR A 39 3.01 -2.39 -6.31
CA THR A 39 3.81 -1.56 -7.23
C THR A 39 5.24 -2.08 -7.33
N GLU A 40 5.89 -2.29 -6.19
CA GLU A 40 7.27 -2.78 -6.14
C GLU A 40 7.41 -4.23 -6.61
N LEU A 41 6.40 -5.07 -6.37
CA LEU A 41 6.34 -6.44 -6.90
C LEU A 41 6.47 -6.43 -8.42
N VAL A 42 5.65 -5.63 -9.11
CA VAL A 42 5.67 -5.54 -10.56
C VAL A 42 6.93 -4.83 -11.07
N ARG A 43 7.41 -3.78 -10.39
CA ARG A 43 8.69 -3.11 -10.74
C ARG A 43 9.89 -4.05 -10.64
N SER A 44 9.88 -4.98 -9.68
CA SER A 44 10.90 -6.00 -9.50
C SER A 44 10.81 -7.16 -10.51
N SER A 45 9.74 -7.21 -11.31
CA SER A 45 9.51 -8.30 -12.25
C SER A 45 10.38 -8.22 -13.50
N ASN A 46 10.49 -9.32 -14.24
CA ASN A 46 11.10 -9.35 -15.57
C ASN A 46 10.18 -8.84 -16.70
N PHE A 47 9.12 -8.08 -16.40
CA PHE A 47 8.27 -7.47 -17.44
C PHE A 47 9.11 -6.66 -18.46
N PRO A 48 8.85 -6.80 -19.77
CA PRO A 48 9.63 -6.14 -20.82
C PRO A 48 9.23 -4.66 -20.99
N LEU A 49 9.91 -3.76 -20.29
CA LEU A 49 9.60 -2.32 -20.27
C LEU A 49 10.11 -1.51 -21.47
N LYS A 50 10.49 -2.13 -22.60
CA LYS A 50 10.84 -1.47 -23.88
C LYS A 50 11.66 -0.16 -23.77
N GLY A 51 12.65 -0.09 -22.87
CA GLY A 51 13.53 1.07 -22.70
C GLY A 51 13.09 2.12 -21.67
N PHE A 52 11.96 1.91 -20.99
CA PHE A 52 11.55 2.77 -19.88
C PHE A 52 12.18 2.38 -18.54
N ASP A 53 12.44 3.37 -17.68
CA ASP A 53 12.99 3.16 -16.34
C ASP A 53 11.97 2.48 -15.41
N ARG A 54 12.34 1.32 -14.85
CA ARG A 54 11.47 0.57 -13.92
C ARG A 54 10.96 1.43 -12.77
N LYS A 55 11.77 2.36 -12.26
CA LYS A 55 11.43 3.18 -11.09
C LYS A 55 10.28 4.16 -11.33
N LYS A 56 10.01 4.50 -12.60
CA LYS A 56 8.93 5.41 -12.96
C LYS A 56 7.62 4.67 -13.29
N VAL A 57 7.63 3.34 -13.34
CA VAL A 57 6.44 2.54 -13.68
C VAL A 57 5.43 2.70 -12.59
N ASN A 58 4.25 3.20 -12.90
CA ASN A 58 3.13 3.25 -11.98
C ASN A 58 2.15 2.12 -12.30
N LEU A 59 1.34 1.82 -11.30
CA LEU A 59 0.31 0.80 -11.40
C LEU A 59 -1.06 1.41 -11.20
N LEU A 60 -2.06 0.79 -11.81
CA LEU A 60 -3.49 0.93 -11.51
C LEU A 60 -4.08 -0.47 -11.38
N ILE A 61 -5.01 -0.64 -10.44
CA ILE A 61 -5.83 -1.85 -10.37
C ILE A 61 -7.02 -1.65 -11.29
N ASP A 62 -7.02 -2.34 -12.42
CA ASP A 62 -8.13 -2.34 -13.38
C ASP A 62 -9.25 -3.29 -12.93
N GLU A 63 -8.90 -4.36 -12.21
CA GLU A 63 -9.84 -5.34 -11.67
C GLU A 63 -9.30 -5.95 -10.37
N ASP A 64 -10.14 -6.03 -9.33
CA ASP A 64 -9.85 -6.67 -8.05
C ASP A 64 -10.93 -7.74 -7.80
N SER A 65 -10.58 -8.99 -8.06
CA SER A 65 -11.43 -10.15 -7.82
C SER A 65 -10.98 -10.88 -6.56
N THR A 66 -11.79 -11.83 -6.08
CA THR A 66 -11.47 -12.60 -4.88
C THR A 66 -10.14 -13.38 -4.98
N ASP A 67 -9.73 -13.77 -6.19
CA ASP A 67 -8.58 -14.65 -6.41
C ASP A 67 -7.44 -13.98 -7.20
N SER A 68 -7.71 -12.88 -7.88
CA SER A 68 -6.74 -12.26 -8.78
C SER A 68 -6.95 -10.76 -8.97
N LEU A 69 -5.86 -10.08 -9.36
CA LEU A 69 -5.84 -8.66 -9.69
C LEU A 69 -5.44 -8.48 -11.15
N ARG A 70 -6.21 -7.70 -11.92
CA ARG A 70 -5.75 -7.17 -13.20
C ARG A 70 -5.12 -5.81 -12.99
N LEU A 71 -3.89 -5.69 -13.43
CA LEU A 71 -3.02 -4.58 -13.08
C LEU A 71 -2.50 -3.92 -14.35
N LYS A 72 -2.81 -2.64 -14.51
CA LYS A 72 -2.32 -1.82 -15.61
C LYS A 72 -1.01 -1.15 -15.22
N LEU A 73 0.01 -1.30 -16.05
CA LEU A 73 1.28 -0.63 -15.93
C LEU A 73 1.28 0.61 -16.84
N PHE A 74 1.73 1.75 -16.32
CA PHE A 74 1.81 2.99 -17.08
C PHE A 74 2.95 3.90 -16.59
N PHE A 75 3.23 4.97 -17.33
CA PHE A 75 4.08 6.07 -16.89
C PHE A 75 3.30 7.38 -16.89
N ASP A 76 3.61 8.23 -15.91
CA ASP A 76 3.19 9.63 -15.92
C ASP A 76 4.16 10.46 -16.77
N THR A 77 3.68 10.87 -17.94
CA THR A 77 4.34 11.85 -18.82
C THR A 77 3.39 13.03 -19.05
N GLU A 78 3.58 13.89 -20.06
CA GLU A 78 2.59 14.90 -20.51
C GLU A 78 1.34 14.24 -21.16
N GLY A 79 0.90 13.12 -20.58
CA GLY A 79 -0.05 12.11 -21.03
C GLY A 79 0.21 10.80 -20.26
N THR A 80 -0.80 9.93 -20.13
CA THR A 80 -0.64 8.61 -19.50
C THR A 80 -0.30 7.55 -20.55
N GLY A 81 0.97 7.16 -20.63
CA GLY A 81 1.43 6.10 -21.53
C GLY A 81 1.20 4.72 -20.92
N THR A 82 0.33 3.91 -21.52
CA THR A 82 0.10 2.52 -21.06
C THR A 82 1.20 1.60 -21.59
N LEU A 83 1.80 0.81 -20.70
CA LEU A 83 2.85 -0.14 -21.02
C LEU A 83 2.32 -1.55 -21.26
N GLY A 84 1.23 -1.89 -20.56
CA GLY A 84 0.62 -3.19 -20.66
C GLY A 84 -0.13 -3.58 -19.39
N TRP A 85 -0.45 -4.86 -19.32
CA TRP A 85 -1.23 -5.45 -18.25
C TRP A 85 -0.57 -6.71 -17.71
N VAL A 86 -0.74 -6.92 -16.41
CA VAL A 86 -0.38 -8.16 -15.73
C VAL A 86 -1.57 -8.68 -14.92
N MET A 87 -1.65 -9.99 -14.78
CA MET A 87 -2.51 -10.65 -13.79
C MET A 87 -1.67 -11.13 -12.63
N TYR A 88 -2.07 -10.76 -11.41
CA TYR A 88 -1.44 -11.24 -10.17
C TYR A 88 -2.42 -12.12 -9.40
N TYR A 89 -1.94 -13.30 -8.98
CA TYR A 89 -2.69 -14.28 -8.18
C TYR A 89 -2.03 -14.38 -6.80
N PRO A 90 -2.54 -13.66 -5.78
CA PRO A 90 -1.86 -13.54 -4.49
C PRO A 90 -1.68 -14.88 -3.76
N LYS A 91 -2.67 -15.78 -3.82
CA LYS A 91 -2.63 -17.09 -3.14
C LYS A 91 -1.56 -18.03 -3.71
N GLU A 92 -1.15 -17.80 -4.97
CA GLU A 92 -0.18 -18.61 -5.71
C GLU A 92 1.18 -17.91 -5.86
N ARG A 93 1.30 -16.64 -5.46
CA ARG A 93 2.45 -15.77 -5.77
C ARG A 93 2.83 -15.81 -7.25
N LYS A 94 1.82 -15.81 -8.12
CA LYS A 94 1.99 -15.90 -9.56
C LYS A 94 1.70 -14.57 -10.20
N LEU A 95 2.64 -14.07 -11.00
CA LEU A 95 2.48 -12.89 -11.83
C LEU A 95 2.59 -13.30 -13.30
N THR A 96 1.68 -12.82 -14.13
CA THR A 96 1.69 -13.13 -15.57
C THR A 96 1.50 -11.88 -16.41
N ASN A 97 2.20 -11.79 -17.54
CA ASN A 97 2.00 -10.77 -18.54
C ASN A 97 0.87 -11.19 -19.49
N ILE A 98 -0.16 -10.34 -19.58
CA ILE A 98 -1.35 -10.54 -20.44
C ILE A 98 -1.46 -9.43 -21.51
N THR A 99 -0.38 -8.68 -21.75
CA THR A 99 -0.42 -7.50 -22.64
C THR A 99 -0.70 -7.86 -24.09
N VAL A 100 -0.15 -8.98 -24.58
CA VAL A 100 -0.24 -9.39 -25.99
C VAL A 100 -1.40 -10.34 -26.21
N ASP A 101 -1.45 -11.40 -25.39
CA ASP A 101 -2.47 -12.44 -25.47
C ASP A 101 -2.88 -12.85 -24.05
N PRO A 102 -4.07 -12.41 -23.58
CA PRO A 102 -4.59 -12.80 -22.26
C PRO A 102 -4.89 -14.30 -22.13
N GLU A 103 -5.15 -15.01 -23.24
CA GLU A 103 -5.43 -16.45 -23.25
C GLU A 103 -4.15 -17.29 -23.21
N ALA A 104 -3.00 -16.70 -23.57
CA ALA A 104 -1.68 -17.30 -23.49
C ALA A 104 -0.70 -16.46 -22.62
N PRO A 105 -0.99 -16.32 -21.31
CA PRO A 105 -0.21 -15.47 -20.41
C PRO A 105 1.22 -15.96 -20.20
N VAL A 106 2.19 -15.04 -20.21
CA VAL A 106 3.60 -15.35 -19.94
C VAL A 106 3.91 -15.17 -18.45
N VAL A 107 4.38 -16.22 -17.78
CA VAL A 107 4.75 -16.15 -16.36
C VAL A 107 5.98 -15.25 -16.16
N LEU A 108 5.89 -14.35 -15.18
CA LEU A 108 6.94 -13.42 -14.82
C LEU A 108 7.61 -13.83 -13.51
N THR A 109 8.92 -13.62 -13.44
CA THR A 109 9.69 -13.72 -12.19
C THR A 109 9.73 -12.36 -11.51
N PHE A 110 9.70 -12.31 -10.17
CA PHE A 110 9.77 -11.08 -9.38
C PHE A 110 10.34 -11.36 -7.99
N ASN A 111 10.65 -10.31 -7.21
CA ASN A 111 11.14 -10.46 -5.85
C ASN A 111 10.01 -10.86 -4.88
N GLN A 112 10.10 -12.07 -4.34
CA GLN A 112 9.09 -12.68 -3.46
C GLN A 112 8.81 -11.89 -2.18
N HIS A 113 9.77 -11.08 -1.71
CA HIS A 113 9.58 -10.25 -0.51
C HIS A 113 8.37 -9.30 -0.64
N PHE A 114 8.11 -8.76 -1.84
CA PHE A 114 6.99 -7.87 -2.05
C PHE A 114 5.64 -8.61 -2.05
N ALA A 115 5.60 -9.87 -2.52
CA ALA A 115 4.40 -10.71 -2.39
C ALA A 115 4.09 -11.01 -0.92
N GLU A 116 5.09 -11.39 -0.14
CA GLU A 116 4.96 -11.63 1.31
C GLU A 116 4.45 -10.40 2.06
N ALA A 117 5.01 -9.23 1.75
CA ALA A 117 4.59 -7.99 2.37
C ALA A 117 3.15 -7.61 1.97
N TYR A 118 2.77 -7.81 0.70
CA TYR A 118 1.41 -7.61 0.22
C TYR A 118 0.40 -8.54 0.92
N GLU A 119 0.72 -9.84 1.00
CA GLU A 119 -0.11 -10.86 1.65
C GLU A 119 -0.33 -10.53 3.13
N LYS A 120 0.74 -10.22 3.86
CA LYS A 120 0.66 -9.83 5.26
C LYS A 120 -0.20 -8.58 5.44
N CYS A 121 -0.08 -7.62 4.54
CA CYS A 121 -0.85 -6.38 4.58
C CYS A 121 -2.35 -6.62 4.31
N LYS A 122 -2.68 -7.55 3.40
CA LYS A 122 -4.05 -7.89 3.01
C LYS A 122 -4.69 -9.04 3.81
N GLY A 123 -3.95 -9.69 4.71
CA GLY A 123 -4.42 -10.84 5.47
C GLY A 123 -4.63 -12.10 4.61
N ILE A 124 -3.85 -12.27 3.55
CA ILE A 124 -3.99 -13.37 2.59
C ILE A 124 -3.29 -14.62 3.12
N THR A 125 -3.96 -15.78 3.02
CA THR A 125 -3.36 -17.09 3.32
C THR A 125 -2.93 -17.76 2.00
N VAL A 126 -1.63 -18.02 1.86
CA VAL A 126 -1.03 -18.62 0.66
C VAL A 126 -1.28 -20.13 0.65
N THR A 127 -1.71 -20.66 -0.49
CA THR A 127 -1.86 -22.10 -0.69
C THR A 127 -0.48 -22.73 -0.93
N GLY A 128 0.08 -23.43 0.07
CA GLY A 128 1.18 -24.37 -0.19
C GLY A 128 2.51 -24.18 0.55
N THR A 129 2.64 -23.34 1.57
CA THR A 129 3.85 -23.33 2.42
C THR A 129 3.63 -24.19 3.66
N ARG A 130 4.06 -25.46 3.60
CA ARG A 130 4.19 -26.31 4.79
C ARG A 130 5.03 -25.58 5.85
N ALA A 131 4.53 -25.63 7.08
CA ALA A 131 5.32 -25.48 8.29
C ALA A 131 6.64 -26.26 8.21
N GLY A 132 7.75 -25.62 8.54
CA GLY A 132 9.01 -26.34 8.77
C GLY A 132 10.29 -25.53 8.61
N LYS A 133 10.69 -24.80 9.66
CA LYS A 133 12.01 -25.05 10.26
C LYS A 133 11.99 -24.67 11.73
N LYS A 134 11.98 -25.71 12.58
CA LYS A 134 12.29 -25.60 13.99
C LYS A 134 13.74 -25.13 14.13
N THR A 135 13.92 -24.29 15.14
CA THR A 135 15.17 -24.02 15.84
C THR A 135 16.01 -25.28 16.04
N HIS A 136 17.31 -25.16 15.75
CA HIS A 136 18.37 -25.93 16.36
C HIS A 136 19.50 -24.96 16.71
#